data_AF-A0A7W8E3H5-F1
#
_entry.id   AF-A0A7W8E3H5-F1
#
_cell.length_a   1.000
_cell.length_b   1.000
_cell.length_c   1.000
_cell.angle_alpha   90.00
_cell.angle_beta   90.00
_cell.angle_gamma   90.00
#
_symmetry.space_group_name_H-M   'P 1'
#
loop_
_entity.id
_entity.type
_entity.pdbx_description
1 polymer ?
#
loop_
_entity_poly.entity_id
_entity_poly.type
_entity_poly.pdbx_seq_one_letter_code
_entity_poly.pdbx_strand_id
1 'polypeptide(L)'
;MRRKEDGELLKLLPKLRMEDLNLKDAPIRLRCGTDGEFTVAPAADDSAVVKIQKALAKLDAEMKIDAVLLPLGLGHHVDHLVARNAALDFGATRACAFYEDLPDALRNGDAFDTDRDTDPAVHDEVASLSQTYTPVLLKSGHDAENGIKRKLKMVSVYASQIDEPTMQTISNFATRYGAGERVWANETWVADGRLTSVTI
;
A
#
# COMPACT_ATOMS: atom_id res chain seq x y z
N MET A 1 -18.99 9.09 -6.01
CA MET A 1 -19.01 8.62 -4.60
C MET A 1 -17.58 8.54 -4.06
N ARG A 2 -16.74 7.58 -4.48
CA ARG A 2 -15.37 7.39 -3.97
C ARG A 2 -14.46 8.63 -4.01
N ARG A 3 -14.48 9.43 -5.09
CA ARG A 3 -13.78 10.74 -5.14
C ARG A 3 -14.15 11.72 -4.03
N LYS A 4 -15.41 11.66 -3.55
CA LYS A 4 -15.86 12.50 -2.42
C LYS A 4 -15.24 11.99 -1.11
N GLU A 5 -15.16 10.68 -0.94
CA GLU A 5 -14.51 10.05 0.22
C GLU A 5 -13.02 10.42 0.25
N ASP A 6 -12.31 10.39 -0.89
CA ASP A 6 -10.93 10.88 -0.96
C ASP A 6 -10.80 12.35 -0.51
N GLY A 7 -11.75 13.19 -0.92
CA GLY A 7 -11.83 14.59 -0.48
C GLY A 7 -12.04 14.75 1.03
N GLU A 8 -12.78 13.84 1.67
CA GLU A 8 -12.91 13.82 3.14
C GLU A 8 -11.63 13.33 3.82
N LEU A 9 -10.91 12.36 3.24
CA LEU A 9 -9.60 11.92 3.75
C LEU A 9 -8.59 13.07 3.75
N LEU A 10 -8.54 13.86 2.67
CA LEU A 10 -7.64 15.02 2.57
C LEU A 10 -7.88 16.06 3.66
N LYS A 11 -9.11 16.22 4.14
CA LYS A 11 -9.40 17.10 5.29
C LYS A 11 -8.80 16.59 6.60
N LEU A 12 -8.63 15.27 6.73
CA LEU A 12 -7.98 14.65 7.88
C LEU A 12 -6.44 14.71 7.79
N LEU A 13 -5.88 14.92 6.60
CA LEU A 13 -4.45 14.92 6.32
C LEU A 13 -4.05 16.22 5.57
N PRO A 14 -3.97 17.38 6.25
CA PRO A 14 -3.81 18.68 5.60
C PRO A 14 -2.46 18.89 4.88
N LYS A 15 -1.50 17.97 5.05
CA LYS A 15 -0.22 17.98 4.34
C LYS A 15 -0.17 16.98 3.18
N LEU A 16 -1.25 16.22 2.96
CA LEU A 16 -1.35 15.27 1.88
C LEU A 16 -1.83 16.00 0.61
N ARG A 17 -1.13 15.77 -0.49
CA ARG A 17 -1.56 16.13 -1.85
C ARG A 17 -1.96 14.85 -2.55
N MET A 18 -3.09 14.86 -3.23
CA MET A 18 -3.57 13.73 -4.04
C MET A 18 -3.53 14.10 -5.51
N GLU A 19 -3.06 13.17 -6.34
CA GLU A 19 -3.08 13.27 -7.79
C GLU A 19 -4.01 12.20 -8.38
N ASP A 20 -5.18 12.62 -8.87
CA ASP A 20 -6.10 11.74 -9.59
C ASP A 20 -5.62 11.60 -11.05
N LEU A 21 -5.07 10.42 -11.37
CA LEU A 21 -4.58 10.10 -12.73
C LEU A 21 -5.72 9.83 -13.73
N ASN A 22 -6.97 9.92 -13.28
CA ASN A 22 -8.19 9.65 -14.03
C ASN A 22 -8.10 8.30 -14.77
N LEU A 23 -7.62 7.29 -14.03
CA LEU A 23 -7.57 5.90 -14.46
C LEU A 23 -8.93 5.25 -14.21
N LYS A 24 -9.32 4.37 -15.14
CA LYS A 24 -10.48 3.51 -14.93
C LYS A 24 -10.03 2.33 -14.08
N ASP A 25 -10.87 1.98 -13.10
CA ASP A 25 -10.73 0.79 -12.26
C ASP A 25 -10.71 -0.49 -13.13
N ALA A 26 -10.05 -1.55 -12.66
CA ALA A 26 -9.81 -2.78 -13.40
C ALA A 26 -11.08 -3.37 -14.08
N PRO A 27 -12.24 -3.53 -13.40
CA PRO A 27 -13.44 -4.05 -14.05
C PRO A 27 -13.87 -3.27 -15.30
N ILE A 28 -13.72 -1.95 -15.28
CA ILE A 28 -14.11 -1.07 -16.39
C ILE A 28 -13.02 -1.06 -17.47
N ARG A 29 -11.75 -0.99 -17.04
CA ARG A 29 -10.58 -0.85 -17.92
C ARG A 29 -10.29 -2.13 -18.69
N LEU A 30 -10.33 -3.27 -17.99
CA LEU A 30 -10.06 -4.61 -18.52
C LEU A 30 -11.33 -5.32 -19.00
N ARG A 31 -12.52 -4.75 -18.75
CA ARG A 31 -13.82 -5.35 -19.08
C ARG A 31 -14.00 -6.73 -18.44
N CYS A 32 -13.52 -6.89 -17.22
CA CYS A 32 -13.66 -8.10 -16.44
C CYS A 32 -14.78 -7.99 -15.39
N GLY A 33 -15.26 -9.13 -14.90
CA GLY A 33 -16.16 -9.17 -13.75
C GLY A 33 -15.40 -8.91 -12.44
N THR A 34 -16.13 -8.92 -11.31
CA THR A 34 -15.56 -8.69 -9.96
C THR A 34 -14.47 -9.68 -9.60
N ASP A 35 -14.54 -10.93 -10.04
CA ASP A 35 -13.49 -11.92 -9.76
C ASP A 35 -12.29 -11.77 -10.71
N GLY A 36 -12.48 -11.07 -11.82
CA GLY A 36 -11.46 -10.86 -12.83
C GLY A 36 -10.35 -9.94 -12.35
N GLU A 37 -10.63 -9.00 -11.45
CA GLU A 37 -9.61 -8.10 -10.91
C GLU A 37 -8.57 -8.82 -10.04
N PHE A 38 -8.87 -10.02 -9.54
CA PHE A 38 -7.94 -10.83 -8.72
C PHE A 38 -7.27 -11.97 -9.49
N THR A 39 -7.69 -12.24 -10.72
CA THR A 39 -7.25 -13.40 -11.51
C THR A 39 -6.54 -13.01 -12.81
N VAL A 40 -6.74 -11.78 -13.29
CA VAL A 40 -6.06 -11.27 -14.48
C VAL A 40 -4.63 -10.84 -14.12
N ALA A 41 -3.66 -11.40 -14.82
CA ALA A 41 -2.27 -10.98 -14.70
C ALA A 41 -2.07 -9.54 -15.24
N PRO A 42 -1.21 -8.73 -14.60
CA PRO A 42 -0.90 -7.38 -15.09
C PRO A 42 -0.24 -7.45 -16.47
N ALA A 43 -0.78 -6.72 -17.44
CA ALA A 43 -0.22 -6.65 -18.78
C ALA A 43 0.80 -5.51 -18.89
N ALA A 44 1.94 -5.74 -19.55
CA ALA A 44 2.99 -4.72 -19.71
C ALA A 44 2.55 -3.55 -20.61
N ASP A 45 1.59 -3.79 -21.51
CA ASP A 45 1.01 -2.80 -22.43
C ASP A 45 -0.26 -2.12 -21.86
N ASP A 46 -0.55 -2.35 -20.57
CA ASP A 46 -1.67 -1.71 -19.89
C ASP A 46 -1.52 -0.18 -19.91
N SER A 47 -2.55 0.51 -20.44
CA SER A 47 -2.58 1.97 -20.53
C SER A 47 -2.38 2.70 -19.19
N ALA A 48 -2.64 2.02 -18.06
CA ALA A 48 -2.37 2.55 -16.72
C ALA A 48 -0.87 2.70 -16.44
N VAL A 49 -0.03 1.79 -16.92
CA VAL A 49 1.44 1.81 -16.71
C VAL A 49 2.04 3.12 -17.19
N VAL A 50 1.77 3.48 -18.45
CA VAL A 50 2.32 4.70 -19.07
C VAL A 50 1.84 5.96 -18.35
N LYS A 51 0.59 5.98 -17.85
CA LYS A 51 0.03 7.12 -17.12
C LYS A 51 0.69 7.28 -15.74
N ILE A 52 0.89 6.19 -15.02
CA ILE A 52 1.56 6.18 -13.71
C ILE A 52 3.00 6.66 -13.87
N GLN A 53 3.75 6.11 -14.84
CA GLN A 53 5.13 6.50 -15.12
C GLN A 53 5.25 7.99 -15.46
N LYS A 54 4.36 8.52 -16.33
CA LYS A 54 4.34 9.95 -16.66
C LYS A 54 4.03 10.83 -15.46
N ALA A 55 3.11 10.39 -14.59
CA ALA A 55 2.77 11.13 -13.38
C ALA A 55 3.94 11.16 -12.40
N LEU A 56 4.60 10.02 -12.16
CA LEU A 56 5.79 9.94 -11.31
C LEU A 56 6.91 10.83 -11.83
N ALA A 57 7.22 10.78 -13.13
CA ALA A 57 8.24 11.63 -13.74
C ALA A 57 7.92 13.12 -13.61
N LYS A 58 6.65 13.51 -13.82
CA LYS A 58 6.19 14.89 -13.64
C LYS A 58 6.35 15.34 -12.19
N LEU A 59 5.88 14.54 -11.23
CA LEU A 59 5.94 14.86 -9.80
C LEU A 59 7.39 14.94 -9.33
N ASP A 60 8.24 14.01 -9.73
CA ASP A 60 9.67 14.04 -9.39
C ASP A 60 10.37 15.29 -9.93
N ALA A 61 10.01 15.73 -11.15
CA ALA A 61 10.51 16.99 -11.70
C ALA A 61 10.04 18.21 -10.90
N GLU A 62 8.79 18.21 -10.39
CA GLU A 62 8.20 19.30 -9.62
C GLU A 62 8.72 19.39 -8.18
N MET A 63 8.80 18.26 -7.48
CA MET A 63 8.97 18.24 -6.02
C MET A 63 10.18 17.46 -5.51
N LYS A 64 10.90 16.75 -6.40
CA LYS A 64 12.02 15.85 -6.06
C LYS A 64 11.61 14.78 -5.05
N ILE A 65 11.16 13.65 -5.56
CA ILE A 65 10.69 12.56 -4.70
C ILE A 65 11.89 11.83 -4.11
N ASP A 66 12.07 11.96 -2.80
CA ASP A 66 13.13 11.28 -2.04
C ASP A 66 12.84 9.78 -1.84
N ALA A 67 11.56 9.45 -1.66
CA ALA A 67 11.12 8.11 -1.32
C ALA A 67 9.78 7.75 -1.96
N VAL A 68 9.58 6.47 -2.26
CA VAL A 68 8.34 5.94 -2.79
C VAL A 68 7.83 4.78 -1.94
N LEU A 69 6.53 4.77 -1.69
CA LEU A 69 5.82 3.72 -0.98
C LEU A 69 4.76 3.14 -1.92
N LEU A 70 4.81 1.84 -2.18
CA LEU A 70 4.01 1.13 -3.20
C LEU A 70 3.20 -0.02 -2.57
N PRO A 71 2.10 -0.47 -3.18
CA PRO A 71 1.44 -1.71 -2.74
C PRO A 71 2.38 -2.90 -2.94
N LEU A 72 2.41 -3.81 -1.96
CA LEU A 72 3.10 -5.09 -2.14
C LEU A 72 2.37 -5.95 -3.17
N GLY A 73 1.04 -5.83 -3.31
CA GLY A 73 0.23 -6.61 -4.24
C GLY A 73 -0.38 -7.87 -3.61
N LEU A 74 -0.48 -7.91 -2.28
CA LEU A 74 -1.14 -9.01 -1.57
C LEU A 74 -2.62 -9.08 -1.98
N GLY A 75 -3.14 -10.30 -2.13
CA GLY A 75 -4.48 -10.55 -2.66
C GLY A 75 -4.56 -10.49 -4.19
N HIS A 76 -3.47 -10.20 -4.90
CA HIS A 76 -3.36 -10.22 -6.36
C HIS A 76 -4.35 -9.31 -7.12
N HIS A 77 -4.79 -8.21 -6.51
CA HIS A 77 -5.58 -7.22 -7.22
C HIS A 77 -4.77 -6.58 -8.36
N VAL A 78 -5.24 -6.70 -9.59
CA VAL A 78 -4.50 -6.33 -10.80
C VAL A 78 -4.10 -4.85 -10.81
N ASP A 79 -4.91 -3.93 -10.30
CA ASP A 79 -4.53 -2.52 -10.23
C ASP A 79 -3.37 -2.27 -9.24
N HIS A 80 -3.27 -3.05 -8.15
CA HIS A 80 -2.13 -2.94 -7.22
C HIS A 80 -0.85 -3.45 -7.89
N LEU A 81 -0.95 -4.60 -8.58
CA LEU A 81 0.17 -5.16 -9.33
C LEU A 81 0.62 -4.25 -10.48
N VAL A 82 -0.32 -3.65 -11.22
CA VAL A 82 -0.01 -2.68 -12.28
C VAL A 82 0.66 -1.43 -11.71
N ALA A 83 0.15 -0.88 -10.60
CA ALA A 83 0.75 0.29 -9.96
C ALA A 83 2.16 -0.01 -9.43
N ARG A 84 2.34 -1.16 -8.75
CA ARG A 84 3.64 -1.67 -8.29
C ARG A 84 4.61 -1.77 -9.46
N ASN A 85 4.27 -2.55 -10.48
CA ASN A 85 5.12 -2.85 -11.63
C ASN A 85 5.48 -1.58 -12.42
N ALA A 86 4.53 -0.65 -12.59
CA ALA A 86 4.77 0.61 -13.29
C ALA A 86 5.77 1.52 -12.56
N ALA A 87 5.94 1.35 -11.24
CA ALA A 87 6.79 2.18 -10.40
C ALA A 87 8.10 1.51 -9.96
N LEU A 88 8.32 0.22 -10.27
CA LEU A 88 9.52 -0.52 -9.84
C LEU A 88 10.82 0.17 -10.26
N ASP A 89 10.97 0.50 -11.54
CA ASP A 89 12.18 1.17 -12.05
C ASP A 89 12.38 2.56 -11.42
N PHE A 90 11.28 3.25 -11.08
CA PHE A 90 11.34 4.55 -10.41
C PHE A 90 11.83 4.43 -8.96
N GLY A 91 11.42 3.38 -8.25
CA GLY A 91 11.84 3.07 -6.89
C GLY A 91 13.23 2.43 -6.78
N ALA A 92 13.72 1.75 -7.83
CA ALA A 92 14.98 1.00 -7.81
C ALA A 92 16.21 1.85 -7.49
N THR A 93 16.17 3.16 -7.76
CA THR A 93 17.28 4.11 -7.51
C THR A 93 17.04 5.06 -6.33
N ARG A 94 15.99 4.82 -5.54
CA ARG A 94 15.54 5.70 -4.44
C ARG A 94 15.28 4.88 -3.17
N ALA A 95 14.97 5.57 -2.08
CA ALA A 95 14.33 4.89 -0.95
C ALA A 95 12.97 4.36 -1.41
N CYS A 96 12.79 3.04 -1.39
CA CYS A 96 11.58 2.39 -1.84
C CYS A 96 11.12 1.38 -0.81
N ALA A 97 9.82 1.36 -0.52
CA ALA A 97 9.21 0.35 0.31
C ALA A 97 7.86 -0.11 -0.23
N PHE A 98 7.44 -1.31 0.17
CA PHE A 98 6.13 -1.86 -0.15
C PHE A 98 5.29 -2.05 1.11
N TYR A 99 4.10 -1.48 1.17
CA TYR A 99 3.18 -1.73 2.28
C TYR A 99 2.40 -3.03 2.07
N GLU A 100 2.08 -3.71 3.17
CA GLU A 100 1.18 -4.87 3.14
C GLU A 100 -0.26 -4.41 2.91
N ASP A 101 -0.87 -4.86 1.82
CA ASP A 101 -2.23 -4.47 1.44
C ASP A 101 -3.25 -4.97 2.48
N LEU A 102 -3.98 -4.05 3.12
CA LEU A 102 -5.06 -4.40 4.06
C LEU A 102 -6.42 -4.24 3.37
N PRO A 103 -7.37 -5.16 3.58
CA PRO A 103 -7.33 -6.30 4.48
C PRO A 103 -6.73 -7.58 3.84
N ASP A 104 -6.19 -7.52 2.62
CA ASP A 104 -5.75 -8.73 1.89
C ASP A 104 -4.65 -9.51 2.61
N ALA A 105 -3.72 -8.83 3.27
CA ALA A 105 -2.74 -9.45 4.15
C ALA A 105 -3.42 -10.31 5.23
N LEU A 106 -4.69 -10.09 5.56
CA LEU A 106 -5.43 -10.76 6.61
C LEU A 106 -6.28 -11.94 6.11
N ARG A 107 -6.41 -12.16 4.80
CA ARG A 107 -7.39 -13.11 4.21
C ARG A 107 -7.08 -14.60 4.41
N ASN A 108 -5.84 -14.98 4.72
CA ASN A 108 -5.48 -16.40 4.93
C ASN A 108 -5.88 -16.99 6.30
N GLY A 109 -6.76 -16.32 7.05
CA GLY A 109 -7.51 -16.96 8.14
C GLY A 109 -6.78 -17.15 9.47
N ASP A 110 -5.51 -16.78 9.58
CA ASP A 110 -4.80 -17.00 10.85
C ASP A 110 -5.17 -15.94 11.89
N ALA A 111 -6.06 -16.39 12.77
CA ALA A 111 -6.30 -15.83 14.09
C ALA A 111 -4.98 -15.52 14.78
N PHE A 112 -4.61 -14.24 14.85
CA PHE A 112 -3.58 -13.74 15.77
C PHE A 112 -2.25 -14.51 15.77
N ASP A 113 -1.88 -15.20 14.69
CA ASP A 113 -0.68 -16.05 14.73
C ASP A 113 0.55 -15.16 14.76
N THR A 114 1.32 -15.31 15.83
CA THR A 114 2.33 -14.37 16.32
C THR A 114 3.56 -14.25 15.41
N ASP A 115 3.65 -15.07 14.36
CA ASP A 115 4.87 -15.20 13.54
C ASP A 115 4.62 -14.97 12.04
N ARG A 116 4.00 -13.84 11.67
CA ARG A 116 3.80 -13.45 10.26
C ARG A 116 5.08 -12.99 9.57
N ASP A 117 6.22 -13.02 10.25
CA ASP A 117 7.53 -13.00 9.56
C ASP A 117 7.78 -14.31 8.82
N THR A 118 6.83 -15.26 8.83
CA THR A 118 6.88 -16.51 8.06
C THR A 118 5.72 -16.70 7.09
N ASP A 119 4.84 -15.70 6.90
CA ASP A 119 3.70 -15.83 5.97
C ASP A 119 4.22 -16.08 4.55
N PRO A 120 4.02 -17.30 3.99
CA PRO A 120 4.59 -17.66 2.70
C PRO A 120 4.14 -16.74 1.58
N ALA A 121 2.90 -16.21 1.64
CA ALA A 121 2.39 -15.33 0.60
C ALA A 121 3.13 -13.98 0.56
N VAL A 122 3.49 -13.46 1.74
CA VAL A 122 4.28 -12.21 1.82
C VAL A 122 5.70 -12.45 1.33
N HIS A 123 6.32 -13.56 1.73
CA HIS A 123 7.67 -13.92 1.28
C HIS A 123 7.74 -14.19 -0.22
N ASP A 124 6.76 -14.90 -0.78
CA ASP A 124 6.70 -15.20 -2.21
C ASP A 124 6.56 -13.91 -3.03
N GLU A 125 5.71 -12.97 -2.59
CA GLU A 125 5.57 -11.67 -3.26
C GLU A 125 6.85 -10.85 -3.17
N VAL A 126 7.50 -10.79 -2.00
CA VAL A 126 8.78 -10.07 -1.84
C VAL A 126 9.89 -10.73 -2.65
N ALA A 127 9.98 -12.06 -2.66
CA ALA A 127 10.97 -12.82 -3.41
C ALA A 127 10.77 -12.71 -4.93
N SER A 128 9.56 -12.38 -5.39
CA SER A 128 9.28 -12.08 -6.80
C SER A 128 9.88 -10.75 -7.27
N LEU A 129 10.29 -9.88 -6.34
CA LEU A 129 10.90 -8.59 -6.65
C LEU A 129 12.39 -8.77 -6.99
N SER A 130 12.92 -7.87 -7.83
CA SER A 130 14.29 -7.97 -8.35
C SER A 130 15.38 -7.60 -7.34
N GLN A 131 15.02 -7.18 -6.14
CA GLN A 131 15.92 -6.71 -5.09
C GLN A 131 15.54 -7.33 -3.74
N THR A 132 16.48 -7.34 -2.80
CA THR A 132 16.21 -7.75 -1.41
C THR A 132 15.48 -6.62 -0.68
N TYR A 133 14.40 -6.97 0.01
CA TYR A 133 13.67 -6.05 0.87
C TYR A 133 13.67 -6.54 2.32
N THR A 134 13.86 -5.62 3.26
CA THR A 134 13.89 -5.88 4.69
C THR A 134 12.57 -5.43 5.32
N PRO A 135 11.93 -6.24 6.18
CA PRO A 135 10.75 -5.80 6.91
C PRO A 135 11.11 -4.67 7.88
N VAL A 136 10.33 -3.59 7.84
CA VAL A 136 10.50 -2.40 8.67
C VAL A 136 9.15 -2.03 9.26
N LEU A 137 9.12 -1.79 10.58
CA LEU A 137 7.93 -1.25 11.22
C LEU A 137 7.92 0.28 11.21
N LEU A 138 6.96 0.87 10.50
CA LEU A 138 6.70 2.31 10.49
C LEU A 138 5.79 2.69 11.65
N LYS A 139 6.27 3.51 12.57
CA LYS A 139 5.48 4.01 13.70
C LYS A 139 4.92 5.41 13.42
N SER A 140 3.67 5.64 13.80
CA SER A 140 2.97 6.91 13.55
C SER A 140 3.45 8.10 14.42
N GLY A 141 4.34 7.84 15.39
CA GLY A 141 4.79 8.83 16.39
C GLY A 141 3.77 9.13 17.49
N HIS A 142 2.57 8.57 17.40
CA HIS A 142 1.55 8.58 18.47
C HIS A 142 1.71 7.36 19.35
N ASP A 143 1.17 7.39 20.56
CA ASP A 143 0.93 6.15 21.31
C ASP A 143 -0.01 5.22 20.53
N ALA A 144 0.03 3.92 20.86
CA ALA A 144 -0.69 2.89 20.14
C ALA A 144 -2.21 3.17 20.09
N GLU A 145 -2.81 3.65 21.19
CA GLU A 145 -4.25 3.90 21.25
C GLU A 145 -4.66 5.03 20.31
N ASN A 146 -3.95 6.15 20.37
CA ASN A 146 -4.22 7.31 19.51
C ASN A 146 -3.89 7.02 18.04
N GLY A 147 -2.85 6.24 17.77
CA GLY A 147 -2.50 5.79 16.41
C GLY A 147 -3.61 4.93 15.79
N ILE A 148 -4.13 3.94 16.53
CA ILE A 148 -5.25 3.09 16.07
C ILE A 148 -6.51 3.94 15.85
N LYS A 149 -6.90 4.78 16.81
CA LYS A 149 -8.06 5.67 16.68
C LYS A 149 -7.97 6.55 15.44
N ARG A 150 -6.79 7.11 15.17
CA ARG A 150 -6.56 7.92 13.97
C ARG A 150 -6.68 7.09 12.69
N LYS A 151 -6.11 5.88 12.65
CA LYS A 151 -6.23 4.97 11.50
C LYS A 151 -7.69 4.62 11.21
N LEU A 152 -8.44 4.23 12.23
CA LEU A 152 -9.86 3.91 12.08
C LEU A 152 -10.70 5.10 11.61
N LYS A 153 -10.40 6.31 12.11
CA LYS A 153 -11.05 7.53 11.61
C LYS A 153 -10.78 7.79 10.13
N MET A 154 -9.57 7.48 9.63
CA MET A 154 -9.24 7.61 8.21
C MET A 154 -9.95 6.55 7.37
N VAL A 155 -9.94 5.29 7.83
CA VAL A 155 -10.58 4.17 7.14
C VAL A 155 -12.10 4.35 7.08
N SER A 156 -12.74 4.86 8.13
CA SER A 156 -14.19 5.06 8.19
C SER A 156 -14.74 6.06 7.16
N VAL A 157 -13.87 6.86 6.54
CA VAL A 157 -14.25 7.77 5.45
C VAL A 157 -14.69 6.99 4.21
N TYR A 158 -14.13 5.80 3.99
CA TYR A 158 -14.41 4.95 2.83
C TYR A 158 -15.60 4.01 3.08
N ALA A 159 -16.71 4.55 3.58
CA ALA A 159 -17.89 3.77 3.95
C ALA A 159 -18.51 3.00 2.76
N SER A 160 -18.24 3.41 1.52
CA SER A 160 -18.66 2.65 0.34
C SER A 160 -17.82 1.40 0.06
N GLN A 161 -16.68 1.24 0.73
CA GLN A 161 -15.71 0.18 0.48
C GLN A 161 -15.41 -0.68 1.71
N ILE A 162 -15.50 -0.08 2.90
CA ILE A 162 -15.13 -0.72 4.15
C ILE A 162 -16.36 -0.82 5.04
N ASP A 163 -16.74 -2.06 5.37
CA ASP A 163 -17.78 -2.35 6.34
C ASP A 163 -17.22 -2.48 7.77
N GLU A 164 -18.11 -2.58 8.76
CA GLU A 164 -17.73 -2.69 10.17
C GLU A 164 -16.84 -3.91 10.46
N PRO A 165 -17.14 -5.13 9.95
CA PRO A 165 -16.24 -6.28 10.10
C PRO A 165 -14.82 -6.03 9.56
N THR A 166 -14.70 -5.37 8.40
CA THR A 166 -13.41 -5.03 7.82
C THR A 166 -12.66 -4.00 8.66
N MET A 167 -13.35 -2.98 9.18
CA MET A 167 -12.74 -2.01 10.11
C MET A 167 -12.22 -2.69 11.38
N GLN A 168 -12.98 -3.63 11.96
CA GLN A 168 -12.54 -4.38 13.14
C GLN A 168 -11.29 -5.22 12.83
N THR A 169 -11.23 -5.83 11.65
CA THR A 169 -10.10 -6.61 11.17
C THR A 169 -8.84 -5.74 11.03
N ILE A 170 -8.97 -4.53 10.48
CA ILE A 170 -7.89 -3.53 10.42
C ILE A 170 -7.46 -3.07 11.82
N SER A 171 -8.41 -2.85 12.74
CA SER A 171 -8.13 -2.47 14.14
C SER A 171 -7.28 -3.51 14.86
N ASN A 172 -7.65 -4.79 14.72
CA ASN A 172 -6.93 -5.91 15.32
C ASN A 172 -5.49 -5.98 14.79
N PHE A 173 -5.31 -5.79 13.47
CA PHE A 173 -3.99 -5.74 12.85
C PHE A 173 -3.15 -4.57 13.37
N ALA A 174 -3.72 -3.37 13.44
CA ALA A 174 -3.02 -2.20 13.96
C ALA A 174 -2.63 -2.38 15.44
N THR A 175 -3.47 -3.05 16.24
CA THR A 175 -3.19 -3.36 17.65
C THR A 175 -1.95 -4.22 17.81
N ARG A 176 -1.77 -5.24 16.97
CA ARG A 176 -0.60 -6.15 16.99
C ARG A 176 0.72 -5.40 16.93
N TYR A 177 0.79 -4.37 16.09
CA TYR A 177 2.02 -3.61 15.86
C TYR A 177 2.07 -2.29 16.64
N GLY A 178 1.22 -2.12 17.66
CA GLY A 178 1.18 -0.89 18.46
C GLY A 178 0.90 0.37 17.63
N ALA A 179 -0.06 0.27 16.70
CA ALA A 179 -0.38 1.25 15.66
C ALA A 179 0.70 1.46 14.58
N GLY A 180 1.70 0.60 14.51
CA GLY A 180 2.66 0.57 13.43
C GLY A 180 2.12 -0.13 12.17
N GLU A 181 2.79 0.11 11.05
CA GLU A 181 2.53 -0.58 9.78
C GLU A 181 3.83 -1.21 9.29
N ARG A 182 3.78 -2.50 8.92
CA ARG A 182 4.93 -3.20 8.36
C ARG A 182 5.04 -2.85 6.88
N VAL A 183 6.26 -2.51 6.47
CA VAL A 183 6.63 -2.28 5.07
C VAL A 183 7.89 -3.07 4.73
N TRP A 184 8.06 -3.42 3.46
CA TRP A 184 9.23 -4.13 2.94
C TRP A 184 10.12 -3.13 2.22
N ALA A 185 11.22 -2.74 2.85
CA ALA A 185 12.04 -1.59 2.46
C ALA A 185 13.36 -2.03 1.80
N ASN A 186 13.79 -1.32 0.74
CA ASN A 186 15.10 -1.56 0.13
C ASN A 186 16.25 -1.01 0.99
N GLU A 187 17.48 -1.36 0.61
CA GLU A 187 18.69 -0.94 1.33
C GLU A 187 18.78 0.59 1.47
N THR A 188 18.43 1.35 0.43
CA THR A 188 18.45 2.82 0.44
C THR A 188 17.53 3.39 1.52
N TRP A 189 16.32 2.84 1.66
CA TRP A 189 15.38 3.26 2.71
C TRP A 189 15.90 2.93 4.11
N VAL A 190 16.45 1.73 4.30
CA VAL A 190 17.00 1.30 5.60
C VAL A 190 18.19 2.18 6.01
N ALA A 191 19.08 2.51 5.06
CA ALA A 191 20.25 3.35 5.30
C ALA A 191 19.91 4.81 5.62
N ASP A 192 18.78 5.32 5.10
CA ASP A 192 18.39 6.72 5.24
C ASP A 192 18.01 7.10 6.69
N GLY A 193 17.56 6.14 7.52
CA GLY A 193 17.34 6.33 8.95
C GLY A 193 16.32 7.40 9.36
N ARG A 194 15.64 8.05 8.40
CA ARG A 194 14.70 9.16 8.63
C ARG A 194 13.37 8.72 9.26
N LEU A 195 13.09 7.42 9.30
CA LEU A 195 11.94 6.86 9.99
C LEU A 195 12.46 5.99 11.13
N THR A 196 11.79 6.05 12.28
CA THR A 196 12.05 5.18 13.44
C THR A 196 11.67 3.74 13.09
N SER A 197 12.48 3.11 12.25
CA SER A 197 12.39 1.71 11.92
C SER A 197 12.81 0.89 13.15
N VAL A 198 11.95 -0.03 13.54
CA VAL A 198 12.39 -1.20 14.30
C VAL A 198 12.50 -2.30 13.26
N THR A 199 13.70 -2.80 13.03
CA THR A 199 13.88 -4.08 12.33
C THR A 199 13.19 -5.13 13.19
N ILE A 200 12.15 -5.76 12.62
CA ILE A 200 11.42 -6.86 13.26
C ILE A 200 12.31 -8.11 13.17
#